data_AF-A0A3D0THN9-F1
#
_entry.id   AF-A0A3D0THN9-F1
#
_cell.length_a   1.000
_cell.length_b   1.000
_cell.length_c   1.000
_cell.angle_alpha   90.00
_cell.angle_beta   90.00
_cell.angle_gamma   90.00
#
_symmetry.space_group_name_H-M   'P 1'
#
loop_
_entity.id
_entity.type
_entity.pdbx_description
1 polymer ?
#
loop_
_entity_poly.entity_id
_entity_poly.type
_entity_poly.pdbx_seq_one_letter_code
_entity_poly.pdbx_strand_id
1 'polypeptide(L)'
;MKALSLHYGYMKEQYPDKDLMLIFDIDGCINDMQYQLFRALQTFDQLQGTHYFYRLKPDEIKNHEDLLSSFLTEYQLAPAQKEAFLSWYTSYRKSSRVQLRPMEGVIETICWFQMQPRTAVGLKNICSQDMQKKTIQALRKFGKDYQLKLNKELIYFPKHYAPSESAVESLSYFRKIGYHVICFVDSET
;
A
#
# COMPACT_ATOMS: atom_id res chain seq x y z
N MET A 1 16.19 8.69 -1.19
CA MET A 1 16.07 10.11 -0.72
C MET A 1 16.70 11.16 -1.63
N LYS A 2 17.95 11.03 -2.10
CA LYS A 2 18.64 12.10 -2.90
C LYS A 2 17.86 12.55 -4.15
N ALA A 3 17.37 11.60 -4.96
CA ALA A 3 16.63 11.91 -6.19
C ALA A 3 15.34 12.70 -5.90
N LEU A 4 14.55 12.28 -4.91
CA LEU A 4 13.33 12.97 -4.51
C LEU A 4 13.61 14.39 -3.99
N SER A 5 14.68 14.57 -3.20
CA SER A 5 15.06 15.90 -2.71
C SER A 5 15.46 16.86 -3.82
N LEU A 6 16.21 16.38 -4.83
CA LEU A 6 16.58 17.18 -5.99
C LEU A 6 15.35 17.53 -6.84
N HIS A 7 14.48 16.54 -7.07
CA HIS A 7 13.23 16.74 -7.80
C HIS A 7 12.31 17.75 -7.10
N TYR A 8 12.15 17.64 -5.78
CA TYR A 8 11.42 18.63 -4.99
C TYR A 8 12.01 20.03 -5.15
N GLY A 9 13.34 20.17 -5.08
CA GLY A 9 14.03 21.45 -5.27
C GLY A 9 13.70 22.08 -6.62
N TYR A 10 13.84 21.29 -7.70
CA TYR A 10 13.49 21.72 -9.05
C TYR A 10 12.02 22.13 -9.18
N MET A 11 11.09 21.31 -8.67
CA MET A 11 9.65 21.60 -8.79
C MET A 11 9.23 22.81 -7.96
N LYS A 12 9.89 23.06 -6.82
CA LYS A 12 9.67 24.26 -6.02
C LYS A 12 10.10 25.52 -6.76
N GLU A 13 11.22 25.47 -7.49
CA GLU A 13 11.69 26.60 -8.31
C GLU A 13 10.76 26.85 -9.52
N GLN A 14 10.28 25.79 -10.16
CA GLN A 14 9.37 25.91 -11.31
C GLN A 14 7.95 26.33 -10.90
N TYR A 15 7.50 25.94 -9.71
CA TYR A 15 6.14 26.16 -9.22
C TYR A 15 6.12 26.75 -7.81
N PRO A 16 6.72 27.94 -7.58
CA PRO A 16 6.88 28.53 -6.24
C PRO A 16 5.54 28.81 -5.55
N ASP A 17 4.50 29.06 -6.36
CA ASP A 17 3.17 29.42 -5.88
C ASP A 17 2.18 28.25 -5.81
N LYS A 18 2.65 27.01 -5.98
CA LYS A 18 1.78 25.83 -5.99
C LYS A 18 1.98 24.98 -4.74
N ASP A 19 0.91 24.33 -4.32
CA ASP A 19 0.97 23.33 -3.26
C ASP A 19 1.37 22.00 -3.90
N LEU A 20 2.58 21.53 -3.61
CA LEU A 20 3.17 20.36 -4.24
C LEU A 20 2.72 19.06 -3.56
N MET A 21 2.47 18.03 -4.35
CA MET A 21 1.97 16.76 -3.81
C MET A 21 2.77 15.54 -4.29
N LEU A 22 3.04 14.65 -3.35
CA LEU A 22 3.37 13.25 -3.61
C LEU A 22 2.11 12.41 -3.45
N ILE A 23 1.88 11.49 -4.38
CA ILE A 23 0.82 10.48 -4.26
C ILE A 23 1.46 9.12 -4.03
N PHE A 24 0.94 8.36 -3.08
CA PHE A 24 1.29 6.96 -2.87
C PHE A 24 0.08 6.08 -3.11
N ASP A 25 0.26 4.96 -3.81
CA ASP A 25 -0.61 3.82 -3.57
C ASP A 25 -0.45 3.30 -2.13
N ILE A 26 -1.49 2.70 -1.57
CA ILE A 26 -1.38 2.10 -0.25
C ILE A 26 -0.74 0.72 -0.34
N ASP A 27 -1.26 -0.18 -1.17
CA ASP A 27 -0.75 -1.55 -1.21
C ASP A 27 0.52 -1.59 -2.05
N GLY A 28 1.59 -2.19 -1.51
CA GLY A 28 2.84 -2.35 -2.26
C GLY A 28 3.71 -1.09 -2.29
N CYS A 29 3.18 0.09 -1.92
CA CYS A 29 4.00 1.28 -1.70
C CYS A 29 4.07 1.70 -0.24
N ILE A 30 2.94 1.83 0.46
CA ILE A 30 2.96 2.11 1.91
C ILE A 30 2.95 0.82 2.70
N ASN A 31 2.02 -0.07 2.38
CA ASN A 31 1.78 -1.31 3.07
C ASN A 31 2.64 -2.42 2.46
N ASP A 32 3.43 -3.06 3.31
CA ASP A 32 4.25 -4.21 2.97
C ASP A 32 3.38 -5.44 2.67
N MET A 33 3.13 -5.68 1.39
CA MET A 33 2.29 -6.78 0.91
C MET A 33 2.93 -8.14 1.10
N GLN A 34 4.27 -8.22 1.10
CA GLN A 34 4.98 -9.48 1.39
C GLN A 34 4.72 -9.87 2.84
N TYR A 35 4.81 -8.91 3.76
CA TYR A 35 4.48 -9.16 5.15
C TYR A 35 2.99 -9.45 5.37
N GLN A 36 2.07 -8.85 4.60
CA GLN A 36 0.66 -9.23 4.68
C GLN A 36 0.44 -10.68 4.26
N LEU A 37 1.09 -11.13 3.18
CA LEU A 37 1.05 -12.54 2.75
C LEU A 37 1.67 -13.46 3.82
N PHE A 38 2.80 -13.08 4.40
CA PHE A 38 3.43 -13.79 5.52
C PHE A 38 2.43 -14.04 6.65
N ARG A 39 1.74 -12.99 7.11
CA ARG A 39 0.74 -13.12 8.17
C ARG A 39 -0.45 -13.95 7.75
N ALA A 40 -0.88 -13.87 6.50
CA ALA A 40 -1.96 -14.71 5.98
C ALA A 40 -1.59 -16.19 6.04
N LEU A 41 -0.37 -16.55 5.62
CA LEU A 41 0.14 -17.93 5.67
C LEU A 41 0.20 -18.45 7.12
N GLN A 42 0.73 -17.66 8.05
CA GLN A 42 0.74 -18.03 9.47
C GLN A 42 -0.67 -18.16 10.07
N THR A 43 -1.59 -17.26 9.70
CA THR A 43 -2.97 -17.30 10.16
C THR A 43 -3.70 -18.52 9.62
N PHE A 44 -3.44 -18.90 8.36
CA PHE A 44 -4.00 -20.10 7.78
C PHE A 44 -3.57 -21.35 8.55
N ASP A 45 -2.28 -21.47 8.85
CA ASP A 45 -1.76 -22.57 9.67
C ASP A 45 -2.47 -22.66 11.03
N GLN A 46 -2.63 -21.52 11.71
CA GLN A 46 -3.32 -21.47 12.99
C GLN A 46 -4.80 -21.91 12.89
N LEU A 47 -5.50 -21.46 11.85
CA LEU A 47 -6.92 -21.79 11.64
C LEU A 47 -7.13 -23.26 11.23
N GLN A 48 -6.21 -23.84 10.47
CA GLN A 48 -6.29 -25.23 10.00
C GLN A 48 -5.65 -26.22 10.98
N GLY A 49 -4.96 -25.74 12.02
CA GLY A 49 -4.19 -26.59 12.93
C GLY A 49 -2.97 -27.23 12.25
N THR A 50 -2.39 -26.55 11.25
CA THR A 50 -1.25 -27.02 10.47
C THR A 50 0.02 -26.23 10.80
N HIS A 51 1.16 -26.72 10.33
CA HIS A 51 2.47 -26.13 10.56
C HIS A 51 3.28 -26.08 9.26
N TYR A 52 2.66 -25.76 8.12
CA TYR A 52 3.38 -25.68 6.85
C TYR A 52 4.40 -24.54 6.85
N PHE A 53 4.04 -23.40 7.44
CA PHE A 53 4.78 -22.14 7.36
C PHE A 53 5.48 -21.78 8.67
N TYR A 54 5.64 -22.70 9.62
CA TYR A 54 6.23 -22.40 10.93
C TYR A 54 7.69 -21.93 10.89
N ARG A 55 8.44 -22.29 9.84
CA ARG A 55 9.83 -21.85 9.60
C ARG A 55 9.94 -20.67 8.65
N LEU A 56 8.84 -20.27 8.03
CA LEU A 56 8.83 -19.16 7.07
C LEU A 56 9.28 -17.89 7.80
N LYS A 57 10.17 -17.15 7.15
CA LYS A 57 10.56 -15.79 7.54
C LYS A 57 9.97 -14.79 6.57
N PRO A 58 9.67 -13.55 7.01
CA PRO A 58 9.16 -12.51 6.13
C PRO A 58 10.00 -12.31 4.85
N ASP A 59 11.32 -12.30 4.99
CA ASP A 59 12.28 -12.00 3.90
C ASP A 59 12.37 -13.12 2.84
N GLU A 60 11.76 -14.29 3.09
CA GLU A 60 11.68 -15.39 2.13
C GLU A 60 10.53 -15.21 1.13
N ILE A 61 9.59 -14.31 1.41
CA ILE A 61 8.50 -13.97 0.49
C ILE A 61 8.99 -12.94 -0.52
N LYS A 62 9.68 -13.40 -1.56
CA LYS A 62 10.24 -12.53 -2.60
C LYS A 62 9.32 -12.28 -3.78
N ASN A 63 8.19 -12.98 -3.86
CA ASN A 63 7.39 -13.08 -5.06
C ASN A 63 6.08 -12.29 -4.97
N HIS A 64 5.66 -11.71 -6.11
CA HIS A 64 4.31 -11.20 -6.32
C HIS A 64 3.27 -12.33 -6.21
N GLU A 65 2.02 -11.97 -5.89
CA GLU A 65 0.91 -12.93 -5.71
C GLU A 65 0.70 -13.88 -6.91
N ASP A 66 1.11 -13.50 -8.12
CA ASP A 66 1.01 -14.33 -9.31
C ASP A 66 1.82 -15.63 -9.23
N LEU A 67 2.80 -15.70 -8.33
CA LEU A 67 3.63 -16.89 -8.08
C LEU A 67 3.24 -17.62 -6.79
N LEU A 68 2.14 -17.22 -6.14
CA LEU A 68 1.69 -17.79 -4.88
C LEU A 68 1.45 -19.31 -4.99
N SER A 69 0.89 -19.79 -6.10
CA SER A 69 0.70 -21.23 -6.32
C SER A 69 2.03 -22.01 -6.35
N SER A 70 3.05 -21.46 -7.02
CA SER A 70 4.41 -22.03 -7.06
C SER A 70 5.05 -22.01 -5.67
N PHE A 71 4.93 -20.90 -4.94
CA PHE A 71 5.41 -20.77 -3.57
C PHE A 71 4.79 -21.82 -2.63
N LEU A 72 3.47 -22.04 -2.70
CA LEU A 72 2.83 -23.10 -1.91
C LEU A 72 3.31 -24.51 -2.30
N THR A 73 3.80 -24.69 -3.53
CA THR A 73 4.38 -25.95 -3.98
C THR A 73 5.73 -26.23 -3.31
N GLU A 74 6.56 -25.21 -3.11
CA GLU A 74 7.84 -25.33 -2.40
C GLU A 74 7.65 -25.79 -0.95
N TYR A 75 6.54 -25.39 -0.32
CA TYR A 75 6.12 -25.83 1.01
C TYR A 75 5.41 -27.19 1.04
N GLN A 76 5.38 -27.91 -0.08
CA GLN A 76 4.84 -29.28 -0.21
C GLN A 76 3.36 -29.40 0.16
N LEU A 77 2.56 -28.35 0.00
CA LEU A 77 1.11 -28.44 0.18
C LEU A 77 0.51 -29.37 -0.88
N ALA A 78 -0.43 -30.22 -0.47
CA ALA A 78 -1.22 -31.02 -1.40
C ALA A 78 -2.13 -30.12 -2.25
N PRO A 79 -2.54 -30.53 -3.48
CA PRO A 79 -3.39 -29.71 -4.35
C PRO A 79 -4.66 -29.17 -3.67
N ALA A 80 -5.37 -30.02 -2.92
CA ALA A 80 -6.57 -29.61 -2.18
C ALA A 80 -6.29 -28.52 -1.12
N GLN A 81 -5.10 -28.54 -0.51
CA GLN A 81 -4.71 -27.54 0.50
C GLN A 81 -4.32 -26.22 -0.15
N LYS A 82 -3.68 -26.26 -1.32
CA LYS A 82 -3.42 -25.06 -2.12
C LYS A 82 -4.72 -24.37 -2.50
N GLU A 83 -5.69 -25.12 -3.01
CA GLU A 83 -7.01 -24.60 -3.36
C GLU A 83 -7.73 -24.01 -2.14
N ALA A 84 -7.70 -24.72 -1.00
CA ALA A 84 -8.26 -24.23 0.25
C ALA A 84 -7.61 -22.91 0.69
N PHE A 85 -6.28 -22.82 0.64
CA PHE A 85 -5.55 -21.58 0.95
C PHE A 85 -5.93 -20.45 -0.01
N LEU A 86 -5.89 -20.67 -1.31
CA LEU A 86 -6.16 -19.63 -2.32
C LEU A 86 -7.60 -19.09 -2.22
N SER A 87 -8.57 -19.99 -2.02
CA SER A 87 -9.98 -19.64 -1.80
C SER A 87 -10.18 -18.82 -0.52
N TRP A 88 -9.57 -19.27 0.58
CA TRP A 88 -9.58 -18.56 1.85
C TRP A 88 -8.88 -17.20 1.76
N TYR A 89 -7.70 -17.15 1.16
CA TYR A 89 -6.85 -15.97 1.04
C TYR A 89 -7.55 -14.84 0.27
N THR A 90 -8.30 -15.19 -0.79
CA THR A 90 -9.11 -14.22 -1.55
C THR A 90 -10.12 -13.49 -0.65
N SER A 91 -10.77 -14.23 0.26
CA SER A 91 -11.72 -13.66 1.23
C SER A 91 -11.02 -12.95 2.38
N TYR A 92 -9.90 -13.49 2.84
CA TYR A 92 -9.07 -12.91 3.89
C TYR A 92 -8.52 -11.55 3.46
N ARG A 93 -7.94 -11.41 2.26
CA ARG A 93 -7.41 -10.12 1.75
C ARG A 93 -8.50 -9.05 1.68
N LYS A 94 -9.71 -9.43 1.28
CA LYS A 94 -10.90 -8.55 1.26
C LYS A 94 -11.44 -8.18 2.63
N SER A 95 -10.90 -8.70 3.73
CA SER A 95 -11.46 -8.49 5.08
C SER A 95 -10.43 -8.10 6.14
N SER A 96 -9.15 -8.40 5.93
CA SER A 96 -8.06 -8.39 6.93
C SER A 96 -7.22 -7.12 6.99
N ARG A 97 -7.66 -6.02 6.37
CA ARG A 97 -6.96 -4.73 6.43
C ARG A 97 -7.12 -4.08 7.82
N VAL A 98 -6.44 -4.65 8.80
CA VAL A 98 -6.53 -4.29 10.23
C VAL A 98 -5.26 -3.60 10.70
N GLN A 99 -4.11 -3.87 10.07
CA GLN A 99 -2.83 -3.26 10.44
C GLN A 99 -1.90 -3.14 9.24
N LEU A 100 -1.53 -1.89 8.93
CA LEU A 100 -0.52 -1.56 7.94
C LEU A 100 0.87 -1.78 8.54
N ARG A 101 1.77 -2.37 7.77
CA ARG A 101 3.21 -2.37 8.06
C ARG A 101 3.87 -1.50 7.00
N PRO A 102 4.63 -0.46 7.37
CA PRO A 102 5.27 0.40 6.39
C PRO A 102 6.33 -0.38 5.60
N MET A 103 6.41 -0.14 4.29
CA MET A 103 7.61 -0.44 3.51
C MET A 103 8.79 0.39 4.03
N GLU A 104 10.00 -0.14 3.88
CA GLU A 104 11.22 0.54 4.31
C GLU A 104 11.38 1.92 3.65
N GLY A 105 11.73 2.93 4.44
CA GLY A 105 11.99 4.30 3.94
C GLY A 105 10.76 5.16 3.68
N VAL A 106 9.54 4.58 3.71
CA VAL A 106 8.31 5.32 3.39
C VAL A 106 7.95 6.33 4.46
N ILE A 107 8.08 5.97 5.72
CA ILE A 107 7.76 6.88 6.84
C ILE A 107 8.66 8.10 6.77
N GLU A 108 9.96 7.88 6.61
CA GLU A 108 10.98 8.91 6.48
C GLU A 108 10.69 9.82 5.28
N THR A 109 10.27 9.22 4.16
CA THR A 109 9.92 9.96 2.94
C THR A 109 8.70 10.86 3.16
N ILE A 110 7.61 10.31 3.73
CA ILE A 110 6.38 11.06 4.02
C ILE A 110 6.66 12.19 5.02
N CYS A 111 7.33 11.88 6.13
CA CYS A 111 7.69 12.86 7.15
C CYS A 111 8.53 13.99 6.56
N TRP A 112 9.60 13.64 5.83
CA TRP A 112 10.47 14.61 5.19
C TRP A 112 9.69 15.54 4.24
N PHE A 113 8.81 14.98 3.42
CA PHE A 113 8.02 15.78 2.47
C PHE A 113 7.03 16.69 3.19
N GLN A 114 6.35 16.19 4.23
CA GLN A 114 5.37 16.96 5.02
C GLN A 114 5.99 18.08 5.88
N MET A 115 7.31 18.05 6.11
CA MET A 115 8.03 19.15 6.77
C MET A 115 8.34 20.32 5.83
N GLN A 116 8.26 20.10 4.51
CA GLN A 116 8.56 21.16 3.55
C GLN A 116 7.41 22.18 3.47
N PRO A 117 7.68 23.44 3.08
CA PRO A 117 6.63 24.42 2.86
C PRO A 117 5.72 24.01 1.70
N ARG A 118 4.41 24.19 1.89
CA ARG A 118 3.39 24.02 0.83
C ARG A 118 3.40 22.64 0.19
N THR A 119 3.56 21.61 1.01
CA THR A 119 3.53 20.22 0.55
C THR A 119 2.42 19.42 1.21
N ALA A 120 1.94 18.41 0.48
CA ALA A 120 0.96 17.45 0.99
C ALA A 120 1.23 16.05 0.45
N VAL A 121 0.79 15.03 1.20
CA VAL A 121 0.85 13.64 0.74
C VAL A 121 -0.58 13.16 0.50
N GLY A 122 -0.86 12.79 -0.75
CA GLY A 122 -2.08 12.12 -1.16
C GLY A 122 -1.91 10.61 -1.14
N LEU A 123 -2.97 9.90 -0.78
CA LEU A 123 -3.03 8.44 -0.79
C LEU A 123 -4.09 7.99 -1.78
N LYS A 124 -3.79 7.02 -2.64
CA LYS A 124 -4.80 6.30 -3.42
C LYS A 124 -4.91 4.86 -2.96
N ASN A 125 -6.09 4.26 -3.11
CA ASN A 125 -6.21 2.82 -2.98
C ASN A 125 -7.41 2.27 -3.74
N ILE A 126 -7.18 1.20 -4.49
CA ILE A 126 -8.22 0.43 -5.17
C ILE A 126 -8.77 -0.60 -4.18
N CYS A 127 -10.01 -0.40 -3.72
CA CYS A 127 -10.70 -1.37 -2.87
C CYS A 127 -12.22 -1.24 -2.94
N SER A 128 -12.94 -2.28 -2.52
CA SER A 128 -14.40 -2.25 -2.43
C SER A 128 -14.90 -1.22 -1.40
N GLN A 129 -16.15 -0.79 -1.52
CA GLN A 129 -16.75 0.19 -0.59
C GLN A 129 -16.68 -0.25 0.88
N ASP A 130 -16.91 -1.54 1.15
CA ASP A 130 -16.78 -2.10 2.50
C ASP A 130 -15.36 -1.97 3.05
N MET A 131 -14.36 -2.08 2.17
CA MET A 131 -12.95 -1.97 2.53
C MET A 131 -12.48 -0.53 2.71
N GLN A 132 -13.13 0.47 2.10
CA GLN A 132 -12.76 1.87 2.28
C GLN A 132 -12.81 2.27 3.76
N LYS A 133 -13.86 1.86 4.49
CA LYS A 133 -14.00 2.16 5.94
C LYS A 133 -12.86 1.54 6.75
N LYS A 134 -12.52 0.28 6.48
CA LYS A 134 -11.43 -0.43 7.15
C LYS A 134 -10.07 0.19 6.82
N THR A 135 -9.84 0.56 5.55
CA THR A 135 -8.65 1.29 5.10
C THR A 135 -8.49 2.60 5.86
N ILE A 136 -9.54 3.41 5.96
CA ILE A 136 -9.48 4.68 6.69
C ILE A 136 -9.15 4.45 8.17
N GLN A 137 -9.74 3.44 8.81
CA GLN A 137 -9.44 3.11 10.20
C GLN A 137 -7.97 2.68 10.38
N ALA A 138 -7.47 1.82 9.49
CA ALA A 138 -6.08 1.37 9.50
C ALA A 138 -5.11 2.54 9.28
N LEU A 139 -5.42 3.44 8.34
CA LEU A 139 -4.63 4.64 8.07
C LEU A 139 -4.64 5.63 9.25
N ARG A 140 -5.77 5.79 9.95
CA ARG A 140 -5.83 6.66 11.14
C ARG A 140 -4.91 6.14 12.24
N LYS A 141 -4.93 4.84 12.49
CA LYS A 141 -4.02 4.20 13.44
C LYS A 141 -2.57 4.37 12.99
N PHE A 142 -2.28 4.04 11.73
CA PHE A 142 -0.96 4.19 11.12
C PHE A 142 -0.42 5.62 11.22
N GLY A 143 -1.23 6.62 10.85
CA GLY A 143 -0.87 8.03 10.97
C GLY A 143 -0.63 8.46 12.41
N LYS A 144 -1.36 7.91 13.38
CA LYS A 144 -1.10 8.15 14.81
C LYS A 144 0.22 7.52 15.27
N ASP A 145 0.45 6.25 14.91
CA ASP A 145 1.62 5.48 15.31
C ASP A 145 2.93 6.12 14.81
N TYR A 146 2.89 6.73 13.61
CA TYR A 146 4.05 7.39 12.98
C TYR A 146 3.98 8.92 12.94
N GLN A 147 3.00 9.53 13.62
CA GLN A 147 2.79 11.00 13.67
C GLN A 147 2.65 11.68 12.29
N LEU A 148 2.03 10.99 11.32
CA LEU A 148 1.82 11.48 9.96
C LEU A 148 0.55 12.33 9.85
N LYS A 149 0.60 13.38 9.02
CA LYS A 149 -0.58 14.21 8.71
C LYS A 149 -1.38 13.58 7.58
N LEU A 150 -2.34 12.70 7.92
CA LEU A 150 -3.20 12.02 6.95
C LEU A 150 -4.61 12.60 6.96
N ASN A 151 -4.82 13.66 6.17
CA ASN A 151 -6.13 14.28 6.03
C ASN A 151 -7.07 13.40 5.22
N LYS A 152 -8.32 13.27 5.65
CA LYS A 152 -9.32 12.40 4.98
C LYS A 152 -9.55 12.79 3.51
N GLU A 153 -9.53 14.08 3.22
CA GLU A 153 -9.66 14.62 1.85
C GLU A 153 -8.46 14.27 0.96
N LEU A 154 -7.35 13.88 1.57
CA LEU A 154 -6.15 13.43 0.86
C LEU A 154 -6.09 11.90 0.69
N ILE A 155 -7.17 11.19 1.03
CA ILE A 155 -7.31 9.75 0.80
C ILE A 155 -8.37 9.56 -0.28
N TYR A 156 -7.94 9.09 -1.43
CA TYR A 156 -8.78 8.88 -2.59
C TYR A 156 -8.99 7.40 -2.88
N PHE A 157 -10.24 7.04 -3.17
CA PHE A 157 -10.63 5.70 -3.59
C PHE A 157 -11.15 5.81 -5.03
N PRO A 158 -10.33 5.46 -6.03
CA PRO A 158 -10.73 5.50 -7.43
C PRO A 158 -11.95 4.62 -7.71
N LYS A 159 -12.75 5.02 -8.70
CA LYS A 159 -13.88 4.21 -9.18
C LYS A 159 -13.43 3.10 -10.11
N HIS A 160 -12.34 3.32 -10.84
CA HIS A 160 -11.77 2.34 -11.75
C HIS A 160 -10.82 1.41 -11.00
N TYR A 161 -10.92 0.11 -11.30
CA TYR A 161 -10.10 -0.94 -10.69
C TYR A 161 -8.83 -1.25 -11.49
N ALA A 162 -8.77 -0.85 -12.77
CA ALA A 162 -7.55 -1.01 -13.56
C ALA A 162 -6.46 -0.06 -13.03
N PRO A 163 -5.22 -0.53 -12.82
CA PRO A 163 -4.15 0.28 -12.22
C PRO A 163 -3.92 1.62 -12.94
N SER A 164 -3.82 1.59 -14.28
CA SER A 164 -3.59 2.78 -15.10
C SER A 164 -4.74 3.79 -15.04
N GLU A 165 -5.98 3.34 -15.17
CA GLU A 165 -7.18 4.20 -15.07
C GLU A 165 -7.29 4.82 -13.68
N SER A 166 -7.06 4.02 -12.63
CA SER A 166 -7.09 4.48 -11.24
C SER A 166 -6.03 5.56 -10.96
N ALA A 167 -4.86 5.46 -11.59
CA ALA A 167 -3.77 6.42 -11.45
C ALA A 167 -4.14 7.76 -12.11
N VAL A 168 -4.66 7.72 -13.34
CA VAL A 168 -5.14 8.92 -14.05
C VAL A 168 -6.29 9.59 -13.31
N GLU A 169 -7.23 8.80 -12.78
CA GLU A 169 -8.35 9.30 -11.96
C GLU A 169 -7.84 10.00 -10.68
N SER A 170 -6.88 9.39 -9.98
CA SER A 170 -6.25 9.95 -8.78
C SER A 170 -5.52 11.27 -9.08
N LEU A 171 -4.72 11.31 -10.15
CA LEU A 171 -4.04 12.53 -10.58
C LEU A 171 -5.04 13.66 -10.88
N SER A 172 -6.14 13.32 -11.55
CA SER A 172 -7.20 14.27 -11.89
C SER A 172 -7.92 14.79 -10.64
N TYR A 173 -8.21 13.92 -9.67
CA TYR A 173 -8.81 14.28 -8.40
C TYR A 173 -7.94 15.29 -7.63
N PHE A 174 -6.67 14.98 -7.42
CA PHE A 174 -5.78 15.83 -6.63
C PHE A 174 -5.49 17.19 -7.30
N ARG A 175 -5.38 17.21 -8.63
CA ARG A 175 -5.29 18.45 -9.41
C ARG A 175 -6.53 19.31 -9.26
N LYS A 176 -7.72 18.70 -9.27
CA LYS A 176 -9.00 19.42 -9.14
C LYS A 176 -9.14 20.09 -7.78
N ILE A 177 -8.60 19.51 -6.72
CA ILE A 177 -8.62 20.12 -5.38
C ILE A 177 -7.43 21.07 -5.12
N GLY A 178 -6.63 21.39 -6.15
CA GLY A 178 -5.67 22.49 -6.13
C GLY A 178 -4.19 22.09 -6.05
N TYR A 179 -3.87 20.79 -5.94
CA TYR A 179 -2.48 20.35 -5.82
C TYR A 179 -1.77 20.21 -7.16
N HIS A 180 -0.49 20.56 -7.16
CA HIS A 180 0.43 20.24 -8.24
C HIS A 180 1.17 18.95 -7.91
N VAL A 181 0.71 17.84 -8.48
CA VAL A 181 1.33 16.52 -8.26
C VAL A 181 2.69 16.46 -8.95
N ILE A 182 3.75 16.22 -8.18
CA ILE A 182 5.13 16.18 -8.70
C ILE A 182 5.67 14.76 -8.83
N CYS A 183 5.09 13.79 -8.14
CA CYS A 183 5.50 12.40 -8.21
C CYS A 183 4.35 11.50 -7.74
N PHE A 184 4.25 10.35 -8.40
CA PHE A 184 3.29 9.29 -8.11
C PHE A 184 4.10 8.02 -7.85
N VAL A 185 3.89 7.41 -6.68
CA VAL A 185 4.57 6.20 -6.25
C VAL A 185 3.56 5.06 -6.32
N ASP A 186 3.85 4.08 -7.18
CA ASP A 186 3.03 2.91 -7.41
C ASP A 186 3.94 1.67 -7.47
N SER A 187 3.39 0.51 -7.11
CA SER A 187 4.06 -0.79 -7.21
C SER A 187 3.61 -1.60 -8.42
N GLU A 188 2.52 -1.19 -9.07
CA GLU A 188 1.92 -1.91 -10.20
C GLU A 188 2.11 -1.23 -11.57
N THR A 189 2.81 -0.09 -11.63
CA THR A 189 3.11 0.62 -12.90
C THR A 189 4.60 0.85 -13.10
#